data_AF-A0ABC9WGN3-F1
#
_entry.id   AF-A0ABC9WGN3-F1
#
_cell.length_a   1.000
_cell.length_b   1.000
_cell.length_c   1.000
_cell.angle_alpha   90.00
_cell.angle_beta   90.00
_cell.angle_gamma   90.00
#
_symmetry.space_group_name_H-M   'P 1'
#
loop_
_entity.id
_entity.type
_entity.pdbx_description
1 polymer ?
#
loop_
_entity_poly.entity_id
_entity_poly.type
_entity_poly.pdbx_seq_one_letter_code
_entity_poly.pdbx_strand_id
1 'polypeptide(L)'
;MKFNEGRCRVLHLGKRNPKHQYRLRVDLLGSSSVEKDLEVLVDNKLSISQQCALMAKKANGILGYIEKSVASRSREVILPL
;
A
#
# COMPACT_ATOMS: atom_id res chain seq x y z
N MET A 1 1.33 -13.93 14.51
CA MET A 1 1.17 -14.11 13.06
C MET A 1 2.42 -14.77 12.49
N LYS A 2 2.30 -15.63 11.47
CA LYS A 2 3.44 -16.31 10.81
C LYS A 2 3.78 -15.56 9.52
N PHE A 3 5.00 -15.04 9.42
CA PHE A 3 5.48 -14.39 8.21
C PHE A 3 5.85 -15.43 7.15
N ASN A 4 5.71 -15.04 5.88
CA ASN A 4 6.17 -15.85 4.77
C ASN A 4 7.62 -15.46 4.43
N GLU A 5 8.57 -16.07 5.14
CA GLU A 5 9.98 -15.71 5.09
C GLU A 5 10.55 -15.72 3.65
N GLY A 6 10.20 -16.72 2.83
CA GLY A 6 10.65 -16.81 1.44
C GLY A 6 10.03 -15.79 0.47
N ARG A 7 8.94 -15.09 0.85
CA ARG A 7 8.32 -14.04 0.05
C ARG A 7 8.62 -12.63 0.55
N CYS A 8 9.12 -12.49 1.78
CA CYS A 8 9.49 -11.19 2.32
C CYS A 8 10.75 -10.66 1.65
N ARG A 9 10.71 -9.38 1.27
CA ARG A 9 11.86 -8.62 0.77
C ARG A 9 11.91 -7.26 1.45
N VAL A 10 13.08 -6.65 1.45
CA VAL A 10 13.29 -5.32 2.01
C VAL A 10 13.15 -4.27 0.93
N LEU A 11 12.29 -3.29 1.17
CA LEU A 11 12.24 -2.06 0.40
C LEU A 11 13.01 -0.95 1.11
N HIS A 12 14.14 -0.54 0.55
CA HIS A 12 14.93 0.57 1.10
C HIS A 12 14.35 1.92 0.66
N LEU A 13 13.82 2.67 1.62
CA LEU A 13 13.26 4.00 1.40
C LEU A 13 14.17 5.11 1.94
N GLY A 14 14.17 6.25 1.24
CA GLY A 14 14.89 7.47 1.64
C GLY A 14 16.30 7.57 1.07
N LYS A 15 16.69 8.77 0.64
CA LYS A 15 17.99 9.04 0.01
C LYS A 15 19.19 8.77 0.92
N ARG A 16 19.00 8.88 2.24
CA ARG A 16 20.05 8.66 3.26
C ARG A 16 20.05 7.24 3.82
N ASN A 17 19.28 6.33 3.23
CA ASN A 17 19.23 4.95 3.71
C ASN A 17 20.55 4.24 3.35
N PRO A 18 21.28 3.69 4.33
CA PRO A 18 22.55 3.00 4.07
C PRO A 18 22.37 1.64 3.39
N LYS A 19 21.13 1.21 3.13
CA LYS A 19 20.78 -0.10 2.53
C LYS A 19 21.35 -1.27 3.33
N HIS A 20 21.12 -1.25 4.65
CA HIS A 20 21.57 -2.32 5.54
C HIS A 20 20.97 -3.68 5.13
N GLN A 21 21.68 -4.75 5.45
CA GLN A 21 21.18 -6.11 5.26
C GLN A 21 20.28 -6.49 6.43
N TYR A 22 19.05 -6.91 6.14
CA TYR A 22 18.09 -7.32 7.17
C TYR A 22 17.90 -8.82 7.17
N ARG A 23 17.68 -9.38 8.35
CA ARG A 23 17.35 -10.79 8.52
C ARG A 23 15.97 -10.92 9.12
N LEU A 24 15.20 -11.89 8.64
CA LEU A 24 13.95 -12.31 9.25
C LEU A 24 14.17 -13.73 9.77
N ARG A 25 14.21 -13.88 11.11
CA ARG A 25 14.69 -15.10 11.76
C ARG A 25 16.09 -15.48 11.28
N VAL A 26 16.23 -16.64 10.64
CA VAL A 26 17.50 -17.16 10.13
C VAL A 26 17.80 -16.68 8.71
N ASP A 27 16.76 -16.29 7.96
CA ASP A 27 16.83 -15.95 6.55
C ASP A 27 17.30 -14.51 6.34
N LEU A 28 18.27 -14.35 5.44
CA LEU A 28 18.69 -13.04 4.96
C LEU A 28 17.69 -12.55 3.92
N LEU A 29 17.13 -11.36 4.12
CA LEU A 29 16.14 -10.81 3.22
C LEU A 29 16.82 -10.20 1.98
N GLY A 30 16.31 -10.57 0.81
CA GLY A 30 16.66 -9.89 -0.44
C GLY A 30 16.07 -8.48 -0.50
N SER A 31 16.70 -7.59 -1.27
CA SER A 31 16.16 -6.26 -1.54
C SER A 31 15.18 -6.28 -2.72
N SER A 32 14.22 -5.35 -2.71
CA SER A 32 13.33 -5.06 -3.84
C SER A 32 13.27 -3.56 -4.11
N SER A 33 12.87 -3.19 -5.32
CA SER A 33 12.54 -1.79 -5.67
C SER A 33 11.06 -1.47 -5.48
N VAL A 34 10.20 -2.49 -5.45
CA VAL A 34 8.76 -2.36 -5.31
C VAL A 34 8.26 -3.45 -4.39
N GLU A 35 7.47 -3.07 -3.38
CA GLU A 35 6.78 -4.02 -2.51
C GLU A 35 5.29 -3.76 -2.49
N LYS A 36 4.51 -4.84 -2.46
CA LYS A 36 3.05 -4.77 -2.40
C LYS A 36 2.57 -5.50 -1.15
N ASP A 37 1.87 -4.78 -0.29
CA ASP A 37 1.19 -5.34 0.87
C ASP A 37 -0.22 -4.76 1.01
N LEU A 38 -1.21 -5.58 1.35
CA LEU A 38 -2.62 -5.19 1.45
C LEU A 38 -3.11 -4.32 0.28
N GLU A 39 -2.67 -4.66 -0.94
CA GLU A 39 -2.93 -3.93 -2.18
C GLU A 39 -2.29 -2.54 -2.33
N VAL A 40 -1.52 -2.11 -1.33
CA VAL A 40 -0.71 -0.90 -1.38
C VAL A 40 0.64 -1.26 -2.03
N LEU A 41 0.96 -0.58 -3.12
CA LEU A 41 2.24 -0.72 -3.82
C LEU A 41 3.14 0.46 -3.45
N VAL A 42 4.33 0.16 -2.96
CA VAL A 42 5.34 1.12 -2.51
C VAL A 42 6.56 0.97 -3.40
N ASP A 43 6.99 2.04 -4.06
CA ASP A 43 8.13 2.07 -4.98
C ASP A 43 9.22 2.99 -4.42
N ASN A 44 10.45 2.49 -4.29
CA ASN A 44 11.57 3.28 -3.78
C ASN A 44 12.03 4.40 -4.72
N LYS A 45 11.57 4.40 -5.97
CA LYS A 45 11.82 5.47 -6.95
C LYS A 45 10.92 6.68 -6.71
N LEU A 46 9.80 6.51 -6.04
CA LEU A 46 8.85 7.59 -5.74
C LEU A 46 9.18 8.24 -4.40
N SER A 47 9.11 9.56 -4.34
CA SER A 47 9.12 10.25 -3.05
C SER A 47 7.90 9.84 -2.22
N ILE A 48 8.01 9.92 -0.89
CA ILE A 48 6.88 9.67 0.01
C ILE A 48 5.68 10.53 -0.39
N SER A 49 5.89 11.81 -0.73
CA SER A 49 4.82 12.71 -1.19
C SER A 49 4.14 12.23 -2.48
N GLN A 50 4.89 11.75 -3.46
CA GLN A 50 4.33 11.20 -4.71
C GLN A 50 3.52 9.94 -4.43
N GLN A 51 4.01 9.05 -3.57
CA GLN A 51 3.28 7.84 -3.18
C GLN A 51 1.97 8.20 -2.46
N CYS A 52 2.01 9.13 -1.51
CA CYS A 52 0.81 9.63 -0.83
C CYS A 52 -0.20 10.23 -1.82
N ALA A 53 0.25 11.04 -2.77
CA ALA A 53 -0.62 11.63 -3.78
C ALA A 53 -1.31 10.58 -4.66
N LEU A 54 -0.58 9.53 -5.07
CA LEU A 54 -1.15 8.42 -5.85
C LEU A 54 -2.18 7.62 -5.05
N MET A 55 -1.88 7.32 -3.79
CA MET A 55 -2.81 6.58 -2.92
C MET A 55 -4.07 7.41 -2.61
N ALA A 56 -3.92 8.70 -2.33
CA ALA A 56 -5.03 9.62 -2.15
C ALA A 56 -5.90 9.70 -3.42
N LYS A 57 -5.28 9.78 -4.61
CA LYS A 57 -6.02 9.78 -5.88
C LYS A 57 -6.84 8.51 -6.06
N LYS A 58 -6.28 7.33 -5.75
CA LYS A 58 -7.00 6.05 -5.83
C LYS A 58 -8.15 6.00 -4.83
N ALA A 59 -7.92 6.40 -3.58
CA ALA A 59 -8.94 6.46 -2.54
C ALA A 59 -10.09 7.41 -2.92
N ASN A 60 -9.77 8.60 -3.43
CA ASN A 60 -10.78 9.57 -3.89
C ASN A 60 -11.59 9.04 -5.07
N GLY A 61 -10.99 8.26 -5.96
CA GLY A 61 -11.71 7.59 -7.04
C GLY A 61 -12.74 6.57 -6.53
N ILE A 62 -12.37 5.77 -5.52
CA ILE A 62 -13.27 4.82 -4.87
C ILE A 62 -14.39 5.56 -4.13
N LEU A 63 -14.04 6.60 -3.37
CA LEU A 63 -15.01 7.42 -2.64
C LEU A 63 -16.05 8.03 -3.60
N GLY A 64 -15.60 8.65 -4.70
CA GLY A 64 -16.52 9.22 -5.69
C GLY A 64 -17.40 8.17 -6.39
N TYR A 65 -16.93 6.92 -6.52
CA TYR A 65 -17.77 5.82 -7.00
C TYR A 65 -18.86 5.45 -5.98
N ILE A 66 -18.49 5.34 -4.71
CA ILE A 66 -19.43 5.08 -3.61
C ILE A 66 -20.49 6.18 -3.55
N GLU A 67 -20.09 7.45 -3.58
CA GLU A 67 -21.01 8.59 -3.57
C GLU A 67 -22.03 8.53 -4.71
N LYS A 68 -21.58 8.24 -5.94
CA LYS A 68 -22.46 8.05 -7.09
C LYS A 68 -23.41 6.87 -6.93
N SER A 69 -22.94 5.76 -6.36
CA SER A 69 -23.75 4.57 -6.12
C SER A 69 -24.79 4.79 -5.03
N VAL A 70 -24.45 5.54 -3.98
CA VAL A 70 -25.38 5.93 -2.92
C VAL A 70 -26.41 6.92 -3.45
N ALA A 71 -25.99 7.92 -4.23
CA ALA A 71 -26.88 8.92 -4.81
C ALA A 71 -27.91 8.33 -5.80
N SER A 72 -27.61 7.20 -6.44
CA SER A 72 -28.53 6.53 -7.37
C SER A 72 -29.50 5.53 -6.71
N ARG A 73 -29.33 5.22 -5.42
CA ARG A 73 -30.19 4.26 -4.70
C ARG A 73 -31.33 4.98 -3.97
N SER A 74 -32.49 4.33 -3.88
CA SER A 74 -33.59 4.83 -3.03
C SER A 74 -33.22 4.72 -1.55
N ARG A 75 -33.80 5.60 -0.71
CA ARG A 75 -33.55 5.60 0.74
C ARG A 75 -33.91 4.26 1.41
N GLU A 76 -34.85 3.51 0.85
CA GLU A 76 -35.28 2.20 1.35
C GLU A 76 -34.20 1.13 1.23
N VAL A 77 -33.29 1.27 0.26
CA VAL A 77 -32.21 0.29 0.00
C VAL A 77 -30.93 0.64 0.78
N ILE A 78 -30.82 1.86 1.31
CA ILE A 78 -29.67 2.31 2.08
C ILE A 78 -29.92 2.00 3.55
N LEU A 79 -29.18 1.03 4.10
CA LEU A 79 -29.21 0.75 5.54
C LEU A 79 -28.52 1.89 6.32
N PRO A 80 -29.12 2.36 7.42
CA PRO A 80 -28.43 3.28 8.33
C PRO A 80 -27.22 2.58 8.98
N LEU A 81 -26.15 3.34 9.16
CA LEU A 81 -24.97 2.94 9.95
C LEU A 81 -25.21 3.17 11.44
#